data_AF-A0AA43CP07-F1
#
_entry.id   AF-A0AA43CP07-F1
#
_cell.length_a   1.000
_cell.length_b   1.000
_cell.length_c   1.000
_cell.angle_alpha   90.00
_cell.angle_beta   90.00
_cell.angle_gamma   90.00
#
_symmetry.space_group_name_H-M   'P 1'
#
loop_
_entity.id
_entity.type
_entity.pdbx_description
1 polymer ?
#
loop_
_entity_poly.entity_id
_entity_poly.type
_entity_poly.pdbx_seq_one_letter_code
_entity_poly.pdbx_strand_id
1 'polypeptide(L)'
;MLIGTLALVLLASAMSGCTREHRHELLTFFFTGVEPLEPEGPEDDEAARARAEASLTRGERRAARIRENQTVVLRTQKWGHGPYAATQCELCHATGGSLAFRKDGAQAGGSSLALAGATRRLVAPLQELCFGCHTAKSIDVADALGLRLHGPVASGLCIGCHSPHQSSRRYMLRGKDNTELCEGCHDLAGIRERTPLHAQNGDQVCTACHNPHMGRSATNLKSEYDEKGGP
;
A
#
# COMPACT_ATOMS: atom_id res chain seq x y z
N MET A 1 32.94 3.55 -58.20
CA MET A 1 32.93 4.47 -57.04
C MET A 1 31.53 4.99 -56.69
N LEU A 2 30.59 5.16 -57.64
CA LEU A 2 29.22 5.62 -57.35
C LEU A 2 28.35 4.65 -56.52
N ILE A 3 28.52 3.34 -56.67
CA ILE A 3 27.67 2.35 -55.97
C ILE A 3 28.00 2.28 -54.47
N GLY A 4 29.28 2.42 -54.11
CA GLY A 4 29.73 2.41 -52.72
C GLY A 4 29.33 3.68 -51.94
N THR A 5 29.33 4.85 -52.60
CA THR A 5 28.86 6.09 -51.98
C THR A 5 27.35 6.11 -51.82
N LEU A 6 26.59 5.52 -52.76
CA LEU A 6 25.13 5.39 -52.62
C LEU A 6 24.74 4.48 -51.45
N ALA A 7 25.45 3.35 -51.26
CA ALA A 7 25.22 2.44 -50.15
C ALA A 7 25.56 3.08 -48.78
N LEU A 8 26.65 3.85 -48.70
CA LEU A 8 27.02 4.59 -47.48
C LEU A 8 26.05 5.73 -47.16
N VAL A 9 25.52 6.43 -48.18
CA VAL A 9 24.50 7.46 -47.99
C VAL A 9 23.18 6.85 -47.54
N LEU A 10 22.76 5.70 -48.10
CA LEU A 10 21.56 5.00 -47.65
C LEU A 10 21.69 4.46 -46.22
N LEU A 11 22.86 3.93 -45.85
CA LEU A 11 23.13 3.45 -44.49
C LEU A 11 23.20 4.60 -43.47
N ALA A 12 23.79 5.74 -43.85
CA ALA A 12 23.82 6.94 -43.02
C ALA A 12 22.43 7.57 -42.85
N SER A 13 21.60 7.56 -43.91
CA SER A 13 20.22 8.03 -43.87
C SER A 13 19.33 7.17 -42.95
N ALA A 14 19.63 5.88 -42.84
CA ALA A 14 18.95 4.97 -41.91
C ALA A 14 19.34 5.20 -40.43
N MET A 15 20.52 5.76 -40.16
CA MET A 15 21.01 6.01 -38.79
C MET A 15 20.61 7.39 -38.24
N SER A 16 20.20 8.34 -39.10
CA SER A 16 19.74 9.68 -38.69
C SER A 16 18.22 9.77 -38.46
N GLY A 17 17.47 8.68 -38.61
CA GLY A 17 16.00 8.70 -38.71
C GLY A 17 15.21 7.95 -37.64
N CYS A 18 15.78 7.61 -36.48
CA CYS A 18 15.03 6.92 -35.43
C CYS A 18 14.61 7.90 -34.32
N THR A 19 13.46 8.55 -34.50
CA THR A 19 12.81 9.33 -33.43
C THR A 19 12.52 8.44 -32.22
N ARG A 20 12.39 9.06 -31.04
CA ARG A 20 12.13 8.36 -29.76
C ARG A 20 10.86 7.50 -29.85
N GLU A 21 9.83 8.03 -30.51
CA GLU A 21 8.56 7.38 -30.79
C GLU A 21 8.74 6.12 -31.61
N HIS A 22 9.50 6.19 -32.71
CA HIS A 22 9.69 5.04 -33.60
C HIS A 22 10.51 3.91 -32.94
N ARG A 23 11.45 4.27 -32.05
CA ARG A 23 12.18 3.29 -31.23
C ARG A 23 11.26 2.62 -30.22
N HIS A 24 10.34 3.35 -29.61
CA HIS A 24 9.41 2.76 -28.63
C HIS A 24 8.39 1.85 -29.28
N GLU A 25 7.85 2.22 -30.45
CA GLU A 25 6.96 1.34 -31.22
C GLU A 25 7.66 0.01 -31.57
N LEU A 26 8.91 0.09 -32.05
CA LEU A 26 9.70 -1.11 -32.35
C LEU A 26 9.97 -1.95 -31.10
N LEU A 27 10.34 -1.33 -29.98
CA LEU A 27 10.59 -2.05 -28.73
C LEU A 27 9.31 -2.70 -28.18
N THR A 28 8.17 -2.02 -28.30
CA THR A 28 6.87 -2.54 -27.82
C THR A 28 6.35 -3.68 -28.70
N PHE A 29 6.73 -3.72 -29.97
CA PHE A 29 6.41 -4.85 -30.86
C PHE A 29 7.13 -6.15 -30.44
N PHE A 30 8.40 -6.07 -30.02
CA PHE A 30 9.20 -7.25 -29.66
C PHE A 30 9.16 -7.61 -28.16
N PHE A 31 8.88 -6.66 -27.28
CA PHE A 31 8.89 -6.86 -25.84
C PHE A 31 7.52 -6.52 -25.24
N THR A 32 6.80 -7.55 -24.78
CA THR A 32 5.56 -7.37 -24.02
C THR A 32 5.91 -6.88 -22.61
N GLY A 33 5.76 -5.58 -22.35
CA GLY A 33 6.07 -4.96 -21.05
C GLY A 33 6.80 -3.62 -21.11
N VAL A 34 6.99 -3.04 -22.30
CA VAL A 34 7.58 -1.70 -22.43
C VAL A 34 6.59 -0.64 -21.92
N GLU A 35 7.04 0.13 -20.94
CA GLU A 35 6.26 1.20 -20.31
C GLU A 35 5.92 2.29 -21.34
N PRO A 36 4.69 2.86 -21.36
CA PRO A 36 4.31 3.87 -22.35
C PRO A 36 5.25 5.07 -22.32
N LEU A 37 5.57 5.63 -23.50
CA LEU A 37 6.32 6.89 -23.55
C LEU A 37 5.53 7.99 -22.83
N GLU A 38 6.12 8.55 -21.76
CA GLU A 38 5.62 9.80 -21.22
C GLU A 38 5.78 10.90 -22.28
N PRO A 39 4.76 11.75 -22.48
CA PRO A 39 4.86 12.87 -23.40
C PRO A 39 6.00 13.77 -22.93
N GLU A 40 6.83 14.21 -23.86
CA GLU A 40 7.85 15.21 -23.52
C GLU A 40 7.10 16.46 -23.02
N GLY A 41 7.28 16.74 -21.72
CA GLY A 41 6.90 18.03 -21.18
C GLY A 41 7.63 19.10 -21.98
N PRO A 42 7.02 20.27 -22.20
CA PRO A 42 7.69 21.35 -22.91
C PRO A 42 9.04 21.58 -22.23
N GLU A 43 10.11 21.51 -23.02
CA GLU A 43 11.47 21.86 -22.59
C GLU A 43 11.40 23.05 -21.66
N ASP A 44 12.09 22.96 -20.54
CA ASP A 44 12.05 23.82 -19.36
C ASP A 44 12.44 25.28 -19.68
N ASP A 45 11.67 25.97 -20.54
CA ASP A 45 11.77 27.39 -20.77
C ASP A 45 11.06 28.08 -19.61
N GLU A 46 11.78 28.16 -18.50
CA GLU A 46 11.41 28.90 -17.31
C GLU A 46 10.97 30.33 -17.65
N ALA A 47 11.53 30.93 -18.71
CA ALA A 47 11.13 32.26 -19.17
C ALA A 47 9.77 32.24 -19.89
N ALA A 48 9.45 31.19 -20.66
CA ALA A 48 8.11 31.01 -21.23
C ALA A 48 7.06 30.74 -20.15
N ARG A 49 7.40 29.95 -19.12
CA ARG A 49 6.51 29.69 -17.97
C ARG A 49 6.25 30.96 -17.16
N ALA A 50 7.30 31.73 -16.86
CA ALA A 50 7.18 33.01 -16.17
C ALA A 50 6.33 34.04 -16.96
N ARG A 51 6.47 34.07 -18.29
CA ARG A 51 5.64 34.92 -19.17
C ARG A 51 4.17 34.48 -19.20
N ALA A 52 3.92 33.17 -19.23
CA ALA A 52 2.58 32.60 -19.17
C ALA A 52 1.90 32.81 -17.81
N GLU A 53 2.65 32.82 -16.71
CA GLU A 53 2.10 33.14 -15.38
C GLU A 53 1.84 34.63 -15.16
N ALA A 54 2.68 35.47 -15.77
CA ALA A 54 2.52 36.93 -15.73
C ALA A 54 1.25 37.39 -16.45
N SER A 55 0.80 36.66 -17.47
CA SER A 55 -0.42 36.96 -18.23
C SER A 55 -1.72 36.49 -17.56
N LEU A 56 -1.65 35.69 -16.49
CA LEU A 56 -2.83 35.23 -15.76
C LEU A 56 -3.44 36.35 -14.91
N THR A 57 -4.77 36.36 -14.76
CA THR A 57 -5.44 37.17 -13.75
C THR A 57 -5.21 36.62 -12.34
N ARG A 58 -5.53 37.40 -11.30
CA ARG A 58 -5.45 36.96 -9.90
C ARG A 58 -6.30 35.70 -9.63
N GLY A 59 -7.46 35.59 -10.30
CA GLY A 59 -8.35 34.43 -10.20
C GLY A 59 -7.76 33.19 -10.87
N GLU A 60 -7.16 33.35 -12.05
CA GLU A 60 -6.52 32.26 -12.80
C GLU A 60 -5.25 31.77 -12.12
N ARG A 61 -4.42 32.66 -11.55
CA ARG A 61 -3.28 32.27 -10.72
C ARG A 61 -3.71 31.46 -9.51
N ARG A 62 -4.83 31.81 -8.87
CA ARG A 62 -5.40 31.04 -7.75
C ARG A 62 -5.89 29.67 -8.22
N ALA A 63 -6.57 29.59 -9.36
CA ALA A 63 -7.04 28.33 -9.94
C ALA A 63 -5.88 27.42 -10.40
N ALA A 64 -4.82 28.00 -10.98
CA ALA A 64 -3.59 27.29 -11.37
C ALA A 64 -2.88 26.73 -10.14
N ARG A 65 -2.70 27.53 -9.07
CA ARG A 65 -2.14 27.05 -7.80
C ARG A 65 -2.98 25.94 -7.16
N ILE A 66 -4.31 26.00 -7.26
CA ILE A 66 -5.19 24.94 -6.76
C ILE A 66 -5.02 23.67 -7.60
N ARG A 67 -4.96 23.77 -8.93
CA ARG A 67 -4.72 22.62 -9.83
C ARG A 67 -3.33 22.02 -9.64
N GLU A 68 -2.30 22.84 -9.48
CA GLU A 68 -0.94 22.40 -9.20
C GLU A 68 -0.83 21.75 -7.83
N ASN A 69 -1.50 22.31 -6.82
CA ASN A 69 -1.61 21.66 -5.51
C ASN A 69 -2.47 20.39 -5.56
N GLN A 70 -3.34 20.21 -6.57
CA GLN A 70 -4.06 18.95 -6.84
C GLN A 70 -3.20 17.94 -7.61
N THR A 71 -2.30 18.36 -8.50
CA THR A 71 -1.32 17.47 -9.14
C THR A 71 -0.18 17.08 -8.18
N VAL A 72 0.12 17.93 -7.19
CA VAL A 72 0.99 17.66 -6.03
C VAL A 72 0.25 16.93 -4.89
N VAL A 73 -1.05 16.63 -5.04
CA VAL A 73 -1.62 15.45 -4.36
C VAL A 73 -1.11 14.23 -5.10
N LEU A 74 0.13 13.89 -4.77
CA LEU A 74 0.78 12.60 -4.91
C LEU A 74 -0.25 11.49 -5.22
N ARG A 75 -0.01 10.74 -6.29
CA ARG A 75 -0.41 9.33 -6.36
C ARG A 75 0.26 8.58 -5.18
N THR A 76 -0.15 8.87 -3.95
CA THR A 76 0.07 7.96 -2.84
C THR A 76 -0.81 6.77 -3.17
N GLN A 77 -0.23 5.71 -3.73
CA GLN A 77 -0.95 4.46 -3.91
C GLN A 77 -1.45 4.04 -2.52
N LYS A 78 -2.76 4.15 -2.31
CA LYS A 78 -3.41 3.74 -1.06
C LYS A 78 -3.95 2.34 -1.24
N TRP A 79 -3.48 1.45 -0.39
CA TRP A 79 -3.93 0.07 -0.31
C TRP A 79 -5.12 0.02 0.64
N GLY A 80 -6.29 -0.32 0.12
CA GLY A 80 -7.51 -0.48 0.91
C GLY A 80 -7.74 -1.93 1.33
N HIS A 81 -8.26 -2.13 2.53
CA HIS A 81 -8.81 -3.40 2.97
C HIS A 81 -10.13 -3.66 2.21
N GLY A 82 -10.33 -4.86 1.68
CA GLY A 82 -11.42 -5.18 0.73
C GLY A 82 -12.81 -4.68 1.16
N PRO A 83 -13.33 -5.11 2.33
CA PRO A 83 -14.58 -4.60 2.90
C PRO A 83 -14.68 -3.07 2.99
N TYR A 84 -13.58 -2.39 3.33
CA TYR A 84 -13.55 -0.93 3.41
C TYR A 84 -13.60 -0.29 2.01
N ALA A 85 -12.82 -0.82 1.05
CA ALA A 85 -12.83 -0.35 -0.33
C ALA A 85 -14.19 -0.58 -1.02
N ALA A 86 -14.92 -1.62 -0.61
CA ALA A 86 -16.28 -1.92 -1.04
C ALA A 86 -17.37 -1.17 -0.24
N THR A 87 -17.00 -0.28 0.68
CA THR A 87 -17.93 0.47 1.54
C THR A 87 -18.89 -0.40 2.38
N GLN A 88 -18.50 -1.64 2.69
CA GLN A 88 -19.28 -2.60 3.47
C GLN A 88 -19.04 -2.38 4.97
N CYS A 89 -19.32 -1.16 5.43
CA CYS A 89 -18.97 -0.70 6.77
C CYS A 89 -19.64 -1.55 7.85
N GLU A 90 -20.87 -2.00 7.59
CA GLU A 90 -21.72 -2.80 8.46
C GLU A 90 -21.16 -4.18 8.81
N LEU A 91 -20.22 -4.71 8.01
CA LEU A 91 -19.55 -5.98 8.31
C LEU A 91 -18.68 -5.90 9.57
N CYS A 92 -18.18 -4.70 9.88
CA CYS A 92 -17.32 -4.47 11.03
C CYS A 92 -17.97 -3.56 12.06
N HIS A 93 -18.82 -2.63 11.63
CA HIS A 93 -19.38 -1.57 12.45
C HIS A 93 -20.89 -1.70 12.60
N ALA A 94 -21.40 -1.59 13.82
CA ALA A 94 -22.83 -1.61 14.06
C ALA A 94 -23.51 -0.44 13.36
N THR A 95 -24.64 -0.67 12.70
CA THR A 95 -25.47 0.37 12.10
C THR A 95 -26.49 0.88 13.11
N GLY A 96 -26.83 2.17 13.05
CA GLY A 96 -27.82 2.77 13.94
C GLY A 96 -27.26 3.11 15.32
N GLY A 97 -26.74 4.33 15.44
CA GLY A 97 -26.48 4.95 16.73
C GLY A 97 -27.60 5.93 17.04
N SER A 98 -28.13 5.90 18.26
CA SER A 98 -28.91 7.02 18.79
C SER A 98 -27.93 8.03 19.40
N LEU A 99 -27.89 9.25 18.87
CA LEU A 99 -27.37 10.39 19.65
C LEU A 99 -28.40 10.67 20.75
N ALA A 100 -28.32 9.91 21.85
CA ALA A 100 -29.01 10.29 23.06
C ALA A 100 -28.26 11.49 23.63
N PHE A 101 -28.74 12.71 23.33
CA PHE A 101 -28.36 13.90 24.09
C PHE A 101 -28.83 13.67 25.53
N ARG A 102 -27.90 13.21 26.37
CA ARG A 102 -28.12 13.07 27.80
C ARG A 102 -28.12 14.49 28.37
N LYS A 103 -29.27 15.16 28.33
CA LYS A 103 -29.49 16.31 29.21
C LYS A 103 -29.65 15.73 30.61
N ASP A 104 -28.84 16.21 31.53
CA ASP A 104 -28.66 15.67 32.86
C ASP A 104 -29.99 15.35 33.57
N GLY A 105 -30.16 14.10 33.98
CA GLY A 105 -31.02 13.75 35.12
C GLY A 105 -32.54 13.65 34.93
N ALA A 106 -33.08 13.29 33.75
CA ALA A 106 -34.51 12.95 33.66
C ALA A 106 -34.81 11.75 32.76
N GLN A 107 -35.82 10.98 33.18
CA GLN A 107 -36.22 9.66 32.66
C GLN A 107 -36.63 9.67 31.18
N ALA A 108 -36.50 8.48 30.58
CA ALA A 108 -36.77 8.11 29.20
C ALA A 108 -37.92 8.87 28.53
N GLY A 109 -37.60 9.67 27.51
CA GLY A 109 -38.60 10.36 26.69
C GLY A 109 -38.04 11.18 25.52
N GLY A 110 -36.84 10.87 25.02
CA GLY A 110 -36.24 11.58 23.89
C GLY A 110 -36.34 10.79 22.59
N SER A 111 -36.88 11.39 21.53
CA SER A 111 -36.88 10.82 20.17
C SER A 111 -35.46 10.42 19.76
N SER A 112 -35.21 9.12 19.68
CA SER A 112 -34.00 8.58 19.07
C SER A 112 -34.08 8.80 17.56
N LEU A 113 -33.41 9.83 17.04
CA LEU A 113 -33.08 9.84 15.62
C LEU A 113 -32.10 8.69 15.37
N ALA A 114 -32.56 7.65 14.67
CA ALA A 114 -31.66 6.65 14.12
C ALA A 114 -30.82 7.31 13.04
N LEU A 115 -29.54 7.55 13.30
CA LEU A 115 -28.64 7.96 12.24
C LEU A 115 -28.42 6.77 11.32
N ALA A 116 -28.83 6.92 10.06
CA ALA A 116 -28.45 6.02 8.98
C ALA A 116 -26.95 6.15 8.74
N GLY A 117 -26.17 5.15 9.16
CA GLY A 117 -24.72 5.10 9.02
C GLY A 117 -24.07 4.10 9.97
N ALA A 118 -22.93 3.57 9.55
CA ALA A 118 -22.09 2.72 10.40
C ALA A 118 -21.51 3.54 11.56
N THR A 119 -21.78 3.10 12.78
CA THR A 119 -21.28 3.73 14.02
C THR A 119 -19.83 3.34 14.27
N ARG A 120 -19.14 4.02 15.20
CA ARG A 120 -17.80 3.58 15.63
C ARG A 120 -17.78 2.28 16.42
N ARG A 121 -18.94 1.76 16.82
CA ARG A 121 -19.06 0.51 17.59
C ARG A 121 -18.82 -0.67 16.66
N LEU A 122 -18.03 -1.65 17.11
CA LEU A 122 -17.82 -2.89 16.36
C LEU A 122 -18.98 -3.87 16.54
N VAL A 123 -19.26 -4.68 15.53
CA VAL A 123 -20.31 -5.73 15.57
C VAL A 123 -19.90 -6.95 16.42
N ALA A 124 -18.60 -7.12 16.66
CA ALA A 124 -18.03 -8.15 17.51
C ALA A 124 -16.80 -7.58 18.25
N PRO A 125 -16.30 -8.25 19.32
CA PRO A 125 -15.02 -7.92 19.92
C PRO A 125 -13.91 -7.91 18.86
N LEU A 126 -13.01 -6.93 18.93
CA LEU A 126 -11.96 -6.74 17.92
C LEU A 126 -11.10 -8.00 17.73
N GLN A 127 -10.82 -8.70 18.85
CA GLN A 127 -9.99 -9.89 18.90
C GLN A 127 -10.59 -11.07 18.11
N GLU A 128 -11.90 -11.07 17.90
CA GLU A 128 -12.64 -12.13 17.20
C GLU A 128 -13.02 -11.69 15.79
N LEU A 129 -13.32 -10.40 15.61
CA LEU A 129 -13.89 -9.83 14.39
C LEU A 129 -13.09 -10.20 13.14
N CYS A 130 -11.77 -10.12 13.20
CA CYS A 130 -10.91 -10.37 12.04
C CYS A 130 -10.95 -11.83 11.59
N PHE A 131 -11.03 -12.77 12.53
CA PHE A 131 -11.03 -14.20 12.24
C PHE A 131 -12.31 -14.69 11.57
N GLY A 132 -13.41 -13.94 11.68
CA GLY A 132 -14.66 -14.23 10.97
C GLY A 132 -14.49 -14.33 9.44
N CYS A 133 -13.50 -13.62 8.89
CA CYS A 133 -13.13 -13.72 7.46
C CYS A 133 -11.71 -14.26 7.26
N HIS A 134 -10.75 -13.89 8.12
CA HIS A 134 -9.36 -14.35 8.04
C HIS A 134 -9.14 -15.65 8.83
N THR A 135 -9.96 -16.66 8.54
CA THR A 135 -9.98 -17.95 9.25
C THR A 135 -8.64 -18.69 9.18
N ALA A 136 -7.90 -18.56 8.07
CA ALA A 136 -6.56 -19.14 7.92
C ALA A 136 -5.52 -18.62 8.93
N LYS A 137 -5.87 -17.60 9.72
CA LYS A 137 -5.03 -17.04 10.80
C LYS A 137 -5.54 -17.38 12.20
N SER A 138 -6.63 -18.15 12.31
CA SER A 138 -7.23 -18.50 13.59
C SER A 138 -6.38 -19.48 14.39
N ILE A 139 -6.66 -19.55 15.69
CA ILE A 139 -6.06 -20.54 16.59
C ILE A 139 -6.40 -21.97 16.15
N ASP A 140 -7.62 -22.23 15.68
CA ASP A 140 -8.03 -23.56 15.25
C ASP A 140 -7.19 -24.07 14.07
N VAL A 141 -6.88 -23.18 13.11
CA VAL A 141 -6.03 -23.53 11.97
C VAL A 141 -4.58 -23.75 12.42
N ALA A 142 -4.07 -22.91 13.32
CA ALA A 142 -2.73 -23.10 13.87
C ALA A 142 -2.62 -24.45 14.61
N ASP A 143 -3.58 -24.77 15.48
CA ASP A 143 -3.62 -26.00 16.25
C ASP A 143 -3.73 -27.23 15.35
N ALA A 144 -4.63 -27.20 14.36
CA ALA A 144 -4.80 -28.29 13.40
C ALA A 144 -3.52 -28.59 12.59
N LEU A 145 -2.69 -27.58 12.34
CA LEU A 145 -1.43 -27.71 11.62
C LEU A 145 -0.22 -27.92 12.55
N GLY A 146 -0.42 -27.93 13.87
CA GLY A 146 0.65 -28.01 14.86
C GLY A 146 1.59 -26.79 14.81
N LEU A 147 1.04 -25.61 14.54
CA LEU A 147 1.75 -24.33 14.43
C LEU A 147 1.54 -23.49 15.68
N ARG A 148 2.44 -22.53 15.88
CA ARG A 148 2.39 -21.53 16.94
C ARG A 148 2.06 -20.19 16.33
N LEU A 149 1.00 -19.55 16.84
CA LEU A 149 0.70 -18.16 16.49
C LEU A 149 1.75 -17.22 17.10
N HIS A 150 2.12 -16.20 16.34
CA HIS A 150 2.87 -15.06 16.86
C HIS A 150 2.00 -14.31 17.90
N GLY A 151 2.61 -13.85 19.00
CA GLY A 151 1.89 -13.32 20.18
C GLY A 151 0.78 -12.31 19.88
N PRO A 152 1.01 -11.28 19.04
CA PRO A 152 -0.03 -10.34 18.65
C PRO A 152 -1.21 -10.99 17.91
N VAL A 153 -0.95 -11.99 17.06
CA VAL A 153 -2.00 -12.73 16.34
C VAL A 153 -2.78 -13.63 17.30
N ALA A 154 -2.09 -14.34 18.20
CA ALA A 154 -2.73 -15.15 19.24
C ALA A 154 -3.67 -14.31 20.14
N SER A 155 -3.39 -13.02 20.30
CA SER A 155 -4.18 -12.08 21.10
C SER A 155 -5.23 -11.31 20.28
N GLY A 156 -5.39 -11.59 18.98
CA GLY A 156 -6.31 -10.88 18.10
C GLY A 156 -5.95 -9.41 17.86
N LEU A 157 -4.69 -9.02 18.07
CA LEU A 157 -4.19 -7.64 17.93
C LEU A 157 -3.76 -7.32 16.49
N CYS A 158 -4.58 -7.71 15.51
CA CYS A 158 -4.32 -7.55 14.08
C CYS A 158 -4.01 -6.08 13.72
N ILE A 159 -4.72 -5.14 14.36
CA ILE A 159 -4.59 -3.71 14.08
C ILE A 159 -3.32 -3.08 14.67
N GLY A 160 -2.51 -3.82 15.43
CA GLY A 160 -1.20 -3.37 15.86
C GLY A 160 -0.25 -3.19 14.68
N CYS A 161 -0.34 -4.10 13.70
CA CYS A 161 0.46 -4.07 12.49
C CYS A 161 -0.35 -3.63 11.25
N HIS A 162 -1.66 -3.87 11.21
CA HIS A 162 -2.50 -3.55 10.06
C HIS A 162 -3.43 -2.34 10.29
N SER A 163 -3.77 -1.64 9.21
CA SER A 163 -4.84 -0.66 9.15
C SER A 163 -6.10 -1.33 8.59
N PRO A 164 -7.22 -1.36 9.34
CA PRO A 164 -8.44 -2.04 8.89
C PRO A 164 -9.17 -1.30 7.75
N HIS A 165 -8.76 -0.07 7.45
CA HIS A 165 -9.34 0.74 6.38
C HIS A 165 -8.40 0.81 5.18
N GLN A 166 -7.35 1.62 5.30
CA GLN A 166 -6.38 1.83 4.24
C GLN A 166 -5.02 2.21 4.82
N SER A 167 -3.97 1.94 4.05
CA SER A 167 -2.61 2.42 4.32
C SER A 167 -1.96 2.89 3.03
N SER A 168 -0.91 3.70 3.13
CA SER A 168 0.00 3.95 2.01
C SER A 168 0.91 2.75 1.70
N ARG A 169 0.80 1.66 2.49
CA ARG A 169 1.64 0.46 2.36
C ARG A 169 0.84 -0.78 2.02
N ARG A 170 1.46 -1.65 1.23
CA ARG A 170 0.91 -2.95 0.85
C ARG A 170 0.55 -3.76 2.10
N TYR A 171 -0.48 -4.60 1.98
CA TYR A 171 -1.07 -5.36 3.10
C TYR A 171 -1.60 -4.47 4.24
N MET A 172 -1.82 -3.19 3.95
CA MET A 172 -2.34 -2.22 4.90
C MET A 172 -1.44 -2.06 6.13
N LEU A 173 -0.14 -2.30 5.99
CA LEU A 173 0.80 -2.23 7.11
C LEU A 173 0.90 -0.83 7.70
N ARG A 174 1.02 -0.77 9.03
CA ARG A 174 1.43 0.40 9.82
C ARG A 174 2.96 0.52 9.80
N GLY A 175 3.51 1.56 10.42
CA GLY A 175 4.96 1.81 10.45
C GLY A 175 5.52 2.17 9.06
N LYS A 176 6.76 2.65 9.00
CA LYS A 176 7.44 3.12 7.77
C LYS A 176 7.90 1.99 6.88
N ASP A 177 8.28 0.88 7.48
CA ASP A 177 8.73 -0.34 6.84
C ASP A 177 8.55 -1.55 7.79
N ASN A 178 9.02 -2.73 7.38
CA ASN A 178 8.95 -3.95 8.20
C ASN A 178 9.81 -3.85 9.46
N THR A 179 10.98 -3.20 9.37
CA THR A 179 11.90 -3.09 10.50
C THR A 179 11.25 -2.30 11.62
N GLU A 180 10.70 -1.11 11.33
CA GLU A 180 10.07 -0.27 12.35
C GLU A 180 8.88 -0.96 13.03
N LEU A 181 8.10 -1.76 12.29
CA LEU A 181 7.02 -2.55 12.87
C LEU A 181 7.51 -3.57 13.89
N CYS A 182 8.56 -4.31 13.54
CA CYS A 182 9.14 -5.34 14.41
C CYS A 182 9.87 -4.71 15.61
N GLU A 183 10.60 -3.63 15.37
CA GLU A 183 11.38 -2.90 16.37
C GLU A 183 10.50 -2.19 17.40
N GLY A 184 9.23 -1.96 17.08
CA GLY A 184 8.24 -1.44 18.02
C GLY A 184 8.01 -2.33 19.25
N CYS A 185 8.43 -3.61 19.21
CA CYS A 185 8.35 -4.53 20.35
C CYS A 185 9.62 -5.38 20.53
N HIS A 186 10.33 -5.70 19.47
CA HIS A 186 11.51 -6.57 19.52
C HIS A 186 12.80 -5.76 19.54
N ASP A 187 13.72 -6.13 20.44
CA ASP A 187 15.10 -5.67 20.40
C ASP A 187 15.84 -6.30 19.21
N LEU A 188 15.75 -5.64 18.04
CA LEU A 188 16.33 -6.14 16.81
C LEU A 188 17.86 -6.17 16.86
N ALA A 189 18.50 -5.24 17.58
CA ALA A 189 19.95 -5.23 17.76
C ALA A 189 20.39 -6.51 18.49
N GLY A 190 19.78 -6.81 19.63
CA GLY A 190 20.08 -8.03 20.37
C GLY A 190 19.71 -9.31 19.62
N ILE A 191 18.62 -9.32 18.85
CA ILE A 191 18.24 -10.48 18.01
C ILE A 191 19.27 -10.74 16.91
N ARG A 192 19.76 -9.67 16.25
CA ARG A 192 20.79 -9.76 15.22
C ARG A 192 22.13 -10.22 15.79
N GLU A 193 22.52 -9.71 16.96
CA GLU A 193 23.77 -10.09 17.62
C GLU A 193 23.77 -11.56 18.08
N ARG A 194 22.67 -12.03 18.69
CA ARG A 194 22.60 -13.38 19.27
C ARG A 194 22.41 -14.50 18.25
N THR A 195 22.09 -14.17 16.99
CA THR A 195 21.75 -15.17 15.96
C THR A 195 22.68 -15.03 14.76
N PRO A 196 23.67 -15.94 14.58
CA PRO A 196 24.67 -15.84 13.50
C PRO A 196 24.08 -15.77 12.09
N LEU A 197 22.89 -16.36 11.87
CA LEU A 197 22.21 -16.34 10.58
C LEU A 197 21.85 -14.91 10.11
N HIS A 198 21.65 -13.94 11.01
CA HIS A 198 21.38 -12.56 10.60
C HIS A 198 22.62 -11.91 9.95
N ALA A 199 23.82 -12.17 10.48
CA ALA A 199 25.06 -11.67 9.90
C ALA A 199 25.36 -12.30 8.53
N GLN A 200 24.96 -13.56 8.33
CA GLN A 200 25.20 -14.30 7.08
C GLN A 200 24.28 -13.87 5.94
N ASN A 201 23.05 -13.46 6.26
CA ASN A 201 22.02 -13.15 5.26
C ASN A 201 21.91 -11.66 4.91
N GLY A 202 22.66 -10.79 5.60
CA GLY A 202 22.69 -9.34 5.35
C GLY A 202 21.39 -8.62 5.71
N ASP A 203 21.20 -7.42 5.16
CA ASP A 203 20.10 -6.51 5.49
C ASP A 203 18.78 -6.84 4.77
N GLN A 204 18.44 -8.13 4.66
CA GLN A 204 17.15 -8.54 4.11
C GLN A 204 16.00 -8.09 5.01
N VAL A 205 14.85 -7.80 4.41
CA VAL A 205 13.64 -7.49 5.17
C VAL A 205 13.24 -8.69 6.03
N CYS A 206 12.80 -8.46 7.27
CA CYS A 206 12.52 -9.51 8.24
C CYS A 206 11.57 -10.58 7.67
N THR A 207 10.56 -10.15 6.90
CA THR A 207 9.56 -11.03 6.29
C THR A 207 10.02 -11.79 5.06
N ALA A 208 11.29 -11.63 4.64
CA ALA A 208 11.92 -12.53 3.66
C ALA A 208 12.10 -13.93 4.25
N CYS A 209 12.45 -14.02 5.54
CA CYS A 209 12.70 -15.28 6.23
C CYS A 209 11.69 -15.59 7.34
N HIS A 210 11.06 -14.58 7.94
CA HIS A 210 10.11 -14.75 9.04
C HIS A 210 8.65 -14.59 8.59
N ASN A 211 7.78 -15.46 9.08
CA ASN A 211 6.35 -15.35 8.96
C ASN A 211 5.82 -14.50 10.14
N PRO A 212 5.17 -13.35 9.89
CA PRO A 212 4.73 -12.46 10.96
C PRO A 212 3.49 -12.96 11.72
N HIS A 213 2.83 -14.02 11.22
CA HIS A 213 1.60 -14.54 11.80
C HIS A 213 1.79 -15.83 12.59
N MET A 214 2.53 -16.80 12.05
CA MET A 214 2.69 -18.11 12.68
C MET A 214 3.84 -18.93 12.10
N GLY A 215 4.33 -19.92 12.86
CA GLY A 215 5.33 -20.88 12.39
C GLY A 215 5.45 -22.09 13.31
N ARG A 216 6.41 -22.99 13.02
CA ARG A 216 6.61 -24.20 13.85
C ARG A 216 7.36 -23.89 15.15
N SER A 217 8.26 -22.92 15.10
CA SER A 217 9.07 -22.48 16.23
C SER A 217 8.78 -21.03 16.63
N ALA A 218 9.32 -20.62 17.78
CA ALA A 218 9.16 -19.25 18.29
C ALA A 218 9.78 -18.17 17.39
N THR A 219 10.67 -18.55 16.45
CA THR A 219 11.27 -17.63 15.48
C THR A 219 10.42 -17.49 14.22
N ASN A 220 9.34 -18.27 14.06
CA ASN A 220 8.42 -18.22 12.92
C ASN A 220 9.13 -18.25 11.55
N LEU A 221 10.07 -19.17 11.34
CA LEU A 221 10.80 -19.23 10.06
C LEU A 221 9.93 -19.77 8.92
N LYS A 222 9.97 -19.09 7.77
CA LYS A 222 9.28 -19.51 6.54
C LYS A 222 9.81 -20.82 5.97
N SER A 223 11.07 -21.17 6.26
CA SER A 223 11.64 -22.48 5.92
C SER A 223 10.97 -23.64 6.67
N GLU A 224 10.30 -23.37 7.78
CA GLU A 224 9.54 -24.36 8.54
C GLU A 224 8.05 -24.37 8.16
N TYR A 225 7.50 -23.19 7.86
CA TYR A 225 6.13 -22.98 7.39
C TYR A 225 5.97 -21.63 6.67
N ASP A 226 5.63 -21.66 5.38
CA ASP A 226 5.28 -20.47 4.60
C ASP A 226 3.77 -20.42 4.34
N GLU A 227 3.10 -19.43 4.94
CA GLU A 227 1.66 -19.22 4.75
C GLU A 227 1.25 -18.79 3.33
N LYS A 228 2.20 -18.33 2.50
CA LYS A 228 1.95 -17.92 1.11
C LYS A 228 2.38 -18.98 0.09
N GLY A 229 3.18 -19.93 0.52
CA GLY A 229 3.66 -21.05 -0.29
C GLY A 229 3.17 -22.35 0.33
N GLY A 230 1.84 -22.56 0.35
CA GLY A 230 1.26 -23.85 0.76
C GLY A 230 2.01 -25.02 0.12
N PRO A 231 1.93 -26.22 0.74
CA PRO A 231 2.96 -27.28 0.67
C PRO A 231 3.65 -27.46 -0.69
#